data_AF-A0A497NV59-F1
#
_entry.id   AF-A0A497NV59-F1
#
_cell.length_a   1.000
_cell.length_b   1.000
_cell.length_c   1.000
_cell.angle_alpha   90.00
_cell.angle_beta   90.00
_cell.angle_gamma   90.00
#
_symmetry.space_group_name_H-M   'P 1'
#
loop_
_entity.id
_entity.type
_entity.pdbx_description
1 polymer ?
#
loop_
_entity_poly.entity_id
_entity_poly.type
_entity_poly.pdbx_seq_one_letter_code
_entity_poly.pdbx_strand_id
1 'polypeptide(L)'
;MEWEKKRELIRTLVEIYYDVQDVRIRTFNRLRQFGEVRGVNPYHLKRLELEIREYIHNEIKDLPIVKNFLSLIRGIGPILAGGLLSYFDVRKADRPSGFWRYAGLHVVNGRAPRRQRGKKIDWNPKIKDLCLWKLGRSFLMFHTPFYSEIYEKAREIETAKLRNPIENPKNCPLYDECLQRRKRRAERLGKQVKKPACKLHIHYRALRKMVKRFLVDLWVVWRKIEGLPVTKPYAIEKLKHHEIKSPYVEEAEATLNQKTGGSEQAKNEKKTRKG
;
A
#
# COMPACT_ATOMS: atom_id res chain seq x y z
N MET A 1 -3.74 -24.44 9.42
CA MET A 1 -4.53 -24.79 8.22
C MET A 1 -5.78 -23.92 8.10
N GLU A 2 -6.46 -23.62 9.19
CA GLU A 2 -7.65 -22.74 9.24
C GLU A 2 -7.36 -21.28 8.83
N TRP A 3 -6.25 -20.70 9.31
CA TRP A 3 -5.87 -19.32 8.95
C TRP A 3 -5.60 -19.11 7.45
N GLU A 4 -4.96 -20.07 6.77
CA GLU A 4 -4.66 -19.91 5.33
C GLU A 4 -5.95 -19.96 4.50
N LYS A 5 -6.92 -20.82 4.89
CA LYS A 5 -8.26 -20.83 4.29
C LYS A 5 -8.99 -19.51 4.51
N LYS A 6 -8.94 -18.96 5.73
CA LYS A 6 -9.53 -17.64 6.04
C LYS A 6 -8.86 -16.52 5.23
N ARG A 7 -7.55 -16.57 5.07
CA ARG A 7 -6.78 -15.61 4.27
C ARG A 7 -7.15 -15.66 2.79
N GLU A 8 -7.33 -16.86 2.24
CA GLU A 8 -7.81 -17.08 0.88
C GLU A 8 -9.25 -16.57 0.69
N LEU A 9 -10.14 -16.82 1.66
CA LEU A 9 -11.49 -16.26 1.67
C LEU A 9 -11.47 -14.73 1.63
N ILE A 10 -10.71 -14.08 2.52
CA ILE A 10 -10.57 -12.61 2.54
C ILE A 10 -10.04 -12.10 1.20
N ARG A 11 -9.07 -12.81 0.60
CA ARG A 11 -8.54 -12.45 -0.72
C ARG A 11 -9.65 -12.44 -1.77
N THR A 12 -10.42 -13.51 -1.84
CA THR A 12 -11.53 -13.66 -2.79
C THR A 12 -12.57 -12.57 -2.59
N LEU A 13 -12.96 -12.27 -1.34
CA LEU A 13 -13.90 -11.18 -1.04
C LEU A 13 -13.38 -9.81 -1.50
N VAL A 14 -12.09 -9.52 -1.28
CA VAL A 14 -11.48 -8.26 -1.71
C VAL A 14 -11.41 -8.15 -3.24
N GLU A 15 -11.13 -9.26 -3.94
CA GLU A 15 -11.13 -9.29 -5.40
C GLU A 15 -12.55 -9.06 -5.94
N ILE A 16 -13.56 -9.77 -5.41
CA ILE A 16 -14.97 -9.58 -5.77
C ILE A 16 -15.42 -8.14 -5.51
N TYR A 17 -15.05 -7.55 -4.37
CA TYR A 17 -15.36 -6.15 -4.07
C TYR A 17 -14.86 -5.22 -5.18
N TYR A 18 -13.62 -5.40 -5.66
CA TYR A 18 -13.06 -4.56 -6.71
C TYR A 18 -13.69 -4.81 -8.08
N ASP A 19 -14.08 -6.04 -8.39
CA ASP A 19 -14.79 -6.35 -9.63
C ASP A 19 -16.18 -5.69 -9.66
N VAL A 20 -16.94 -5.78 -8.56
CA VAL A 20 -18.22 -5.09 -8.39
C VAL A 20 -18.04 -3.58 -8.50
N GLN A 21 -17.00 -3.03 -7.85
CA GLN A 21 -16.66 -1.61 -7.91
C GLN A 21 -16.36 -1.11 -9.33
N ASP A 22 -15.62 -1.89 -10.11
CA ASP A 22 -15.33 -1.55 -11.49
C ASP A 22 -16.60 -1.53 -12.35
N VAL A 23 -17.48 -2.52 -12.17
CA VAL A 23 -18.78 -2.55 -12.88
C VAL A 23 -19.63 -1.36 -12.45
N ARG A 24 -19.72 -1.06 -11.15
CA ARG A 24 -20.49 0.07 -10.62
C ARG A 24 -20.02 1.39 -11.21
N ILE A 25 -18.70 1.63 -11.24
CA ILE A 25 -18.13 2.87 -11.81
C ILE A 25 -18.47 2.99 -13.29
N ARG A 26 -18.33 1.91 -14.07
CA ARG A 26 -18.69 1.90 -15.50
C ARG A 26 -20.17 2.19 -15.71
N THR A 27 -21.04 1.58 -14.92
CA THR A 27 -22.50 1.77 -14.99
C THR A 27 -22.90 3.19 -14.59
N PHE A 28 -22.32 3.78 -13.56
CA PHE A 28 -22.56 5.19 -13.21
C PHE A 28 -22.09 6.16 -14.29
N ASN A 29 -20.95 5.89 -14.93
CA ASN A 29 -20.48 6.73 -16.03
C ASN A 29 -21.46 6.69 -17.22
N ARG A 30 -22.02 5.52 -17.52
CA ARG A 30 -23.09 5.38 -18.54
C ARG A 30 -24.35 6.14 -18.14
N LEU A 31 -24.80 6.01 -16.90
CA LEU A 31 -25.97 6.74 -16.39
C LEU A 31 -25.79 8.26 -16.55
N ARG A 32 -24.60 8.78 -16.24
CA ARG A 32 -24.27 10.20 -16.41
C ARG A 32 -24.22 10.64 -17.88
N GLN A 33 -23.80 9.75 -18.78
CA GLN A 33 -23.65 10.06 -20.20
C GLN A 33 -24.96 9.96 -20.98
N PHE A 34 -25.76 8.93 -20.71
CA PHE A 34 -26.96 8.60 -21.47
C PHE A 34 -28.27 8.92 -20.74
N GLY A 35 -28.21 9.30 -19.46
CA GLY A 35 -29.39 9.62 -18.64
C GLY A 35 -30.16 8.39 -18.13
N GLU A 36 -30.19 7.29 -18.89
CA GLU A 36 -30.80 6.02 -18.50
C GLU A 36 -29.81 4.84 -18.59
N VAL A 37 -30.04 3.81 -17.76
CA VAL A 37 -29.33 2.54 -17.85
C VAL A 37 -30.34 1.40 -17.65
N ARG A 38 -30.45 0.50 -18.63
CA ARG A 38 -31.27 -0.70 -18.57
C ARG A 38 -30.42 -1.91 -18.16
N GLY A 39 -31.03 -2.88 -17.47
CA GLY A 39 -30.40 -4.13 -17.05
C GLY A 39 -29.77 -4.07 -15.65
N VAL A 40 -28.70 -3.29 -15.45
CA VAL A 40 -27.98 -3.25 -14.16
C VAL A 40 -28.13 -1.90 -13.48
N ASN A 41 -28.81 -1.88 -12.34
CA ASN A 41 -28.98 -0.67 -11.54
C ASN A 41 -27.69 -0.37 -10.74
N PRO A 42 -27.03 0.79 -10.94
CA PRO A 42 -25.78 1.13 -10.25
C PRO A 42 -25.96 1.32 -8.73
N TYR A 43 -27.16 1.64 -8.24
CA TYR A 43 -27.45 1.73 -6.81
C TYR A 43 -27.48 0.34 -6.16
N HIS A 44 -27.94 -0.69 -6.87
CA HIS A 44 -27.91 -2.07 -6.36
C HIS A 44 -26.46 -2.56 -6.20
N LEU A 45 -25.59 -2.26 -7.19
CA LEU A 45 -24.16 -2.56 -7.10
C LEU A 45 -23.50 -1.83 -5.93
N LYS A 46 -23.92 -0.59 -5.62
CA LYS A 46 -23.44 0.14 -4.46
C LYS A 46 -23.83 -0.54 -3.13
N ARG A 47 -25.04 -1.09 -3.03
CA ARG A 47 -25.45 -1.87 -1.84
C ARG A 47 -24.62 -3.15 -1.70
N LEU A 48 -24.44 -3.88 -2.80
CA LEU A 48 -23.60 -5.08 -2.83
C LEU A 48 -22.14 -4.78 -2.40
N GLU A 49 -21.56 -3.65 -2.86
CA GLU A 49 -20.25 -3.21 -2.37
C GLU A 49 -20.20 -2.99 -0.86
N LEU A 50 -21.26 -2.40 -0.28
CA LEU A 50 -21.35 -2.18 1.16
C LEU A 50 -21.47 -3.51 1.91
N GLU A 51 -22.28 -4.44 1.43
CA GLU A 51 -22.43 -5.78 2.01
C GLU A 51 -21.08 -6.52 2.03
N ILE A 52 -20.37 -6.57 0.89
CA ILE A 52 -19.04 -7.19 0.80
C ILE A 52 -18.04 -6.50 1.75
N ARG A 53 -18.11 -5.18 1.88
CA ARG A 53 -17.27 -4.42 2.82
C ARG A 53 -17.53 -4.84 4.27
N GLU A 54 -18.79 -5.01 4.66
CA GLU A 54 -19.15 -5.47 6.01
C GLU A 54 -18.70 -6.91 6.28
N TYR A 55 -18.83 -7.81 5.30
CA TYR A 55 -18.30 -9.17 5.41
C TYR A 55 -16.79 -9.15 5.69
N ILE A 56 -16.03 -8.40 4.89
CA ILE A 56 -14.58 -8.25 5.10
C ILE A 56 -14.28 -7.63 6.47
N HIS A 57 -15.03 -6.62 6.88
CA HIS A 57 -14.82 -5.97 8.18
C HIS A 57 -15.01 -6.95 9.34
N ASN A 58 -16.11 -7.72 9.33
CA ASN A 58 -16.41 -8.70 10.37
C ASN A 58 -15.35 -9.81 10.45
N GLU A 59 -14.78 -10.21 9.32
CA GLU A 59 -13.75 -11.25 9.30
C GLU A 59 -12.40 -10.78 9.89
N ILE A 60 -12.06 -9.50 9.75
CA ILE A 60 -10.72 -9.00 10.08
C ILE A 60 -10.65 -8.16 11.36
N LYS A 61 -11.79 -7.62 11.85
CA LYS A 61 -11.81 -6.62 12.95
C LYS A 61 -11.14 -7.10 14.23
N ASP A 62 -11.23 -8.40 14.53
CA ASP A 62 -10.70 -9.00 15.75
C ASP A 62 -9.21 -9.35 15.66
N LEU A 63 -8.61 -9.24 14.47
CA LEU A 63 -7.19 -9.53 14.30
C LEU A 63 -6.33 -8.47 15.01
N PRO A 64 -5.33 -8.86 15.81
CA PRO A 64 -4.51 -7.91 16.58
C PRO A 64 -3.83 -6.85 15.72
N ILE A 65 -3.35 -7.22 14.53
CA ILE A 65 -2.73 -6.28 13.58
C ILE A 65 -3.72 -5.24 13.04
N VAL A 66 -5.00 -5.61 12.89
CA VAL A 66 -6.04 -4.66 12.48
C VAL A 66 -6.33 -3.71 13.63
N LYS A 67 -6.64 -4.26 14.81
CA LYS A 67 -7.05 -3.50 15.99
C LYS A 67 -5.97 -2.56 16.52
N ASN A 68 -4.72 -3.00 16.52
CA ASN A 68 -3.62 -2.27 17.16
C ASN A 68 -2.81 -1.41 16.18
N PHE A 69 -3.05 -1.49 14.86
CA PHE A 69 -2.23 -0.75 13.88
C PHE A 69 -3.03 -0.24 12.69
N LEU A 70 -3.64 -1.12 11.90
CA LEU A 70 -4.29 -0.71 10.65
C LEU A 70 -5.49 0.22 10.89
N SER A 71 -6.24 0.02 11.98
CA SER A 71 -7.38 0.88 12.37
C SER A 71 -6.98 2.28 12.81
N LEU A 72 -5.77 2.45 13.36
CA LEU A 72 -5.26 3.74 13.84
C LEU A 72 -4.91 4.69 12.68
N ILE A 73 -4.60 4.13 11.51
CA ILE A 73 -4.14 4.89 10.36
C ILE A 73 -5.35 5.40 9.56
N ARG A 74 -5.58 6.71 9.63
CA ARG A 74 -6.59 7.39 8.81
C ARG A 74 -6.39 7.06 7.33
N GLY A 75 -7.44 6.60 6.66
CA GLY A 75 -7.41 6.23 5.25
C GLY A 75 -7.20 4.74 4.98
N ILE A 76 -7.00 3.90 5.99
CA ILE A 76 -7.05 2.44 5.84
C ILE A 76 -8.43 1.95 6.28
N GLY A 77 -9.25 1.56 5.31
CA GLY A 77 -10.54 0.90 5.56
C GLY A 77 -10.45 -0.63 5.52
N PRO A 78 -11.56 -1.33 5.83
CA PRO A 78 -11.61 -2.79 5.85
C PRO A 78 -11.13 -3.46 4.56
N ILE A 79 -11.43 -2.88 3.40
CA ILE A 79 -10.99 -3.41 2.09
C ILE A 79 -9.46 -3.35 1.94
N LEU A 80 -8.85 -2.22 2.31
CA LEU A 80 -7.39 -2.07 2.21
C LEU A 80 -6.69 -2.95 3.25
N ALA A 81 -7.19 -2.99 4.48
CA ALA A 81 -6.68 -3.87 5.52
C ALA A 81 -6.79 -5.34 5.12
N GLY A 82 -7.97 -5.80 4.70
CA GLY A 82 -8.20 -7.17 4.21
C GLY A 82 -7.32 -7.51 3.00
N GLY A 83 -7.13 -6.57 2.07
CA GLY A 83 -6.18 -6.73 0.97
C GLY A 83 -4.74 -6.93 1.46
N LEU A 84 -4.26 -6.09 2.37
CA LEU A 84 -2.90 -6.21 2.90
C LEU A 84 -2.69 -7.56 3.60
N LEU A 85 -3.64 -7.97 4.44
CA LEU A 85 -3.56 -9.22 5.21
C LEU A 85 -3.71 -10.47 4.33
N SER A 86 -4.55 -10.41 3.31
CA SER A 86 -4.72 -11.52 2.39
C SER A 86 -3.49 -11.75 1.52
N TYR A 87 -2.80 -10.68 1.09
CA TYR A 87 -1.65 -10.81 0.21
C TYR A 87 -0.32 -10.98 0.94
N PHE A 88 -0.09 -10.29 2.05
CA PHE A 88 1.19 -10.35 2.77
C PHE A 88 1.22 -11.44 3.83
N ASP A 89 2.41 -12.00 4.04
CA ASP A 89 2.67 -13.02 5.05
C ASP A 89 3.99 -12.70 5.72
N VAL A 90 3.93 -12.42 7.02
CA VAL A 90 5.11 -11.99 7.78
C VAL A 90 6.06 -13.17 8.07
N ARG A 91 5.57 -14.41 7.97
CA ARG A 91 6.37 -15.64 8.20
C ARG A 91 7.18 -16.02 6.97
N LYS A 92 6.73 -15.61 5.77
CA LYS A 92 7.42 -15.87 4.50
C LYS A 92 8.49 -14.82 4.18
N ALA A 93 8.54 -13.71 4.92
CA ALA A 93 9.47 -12.61 4.66
C ALA A 93 10.23 -12.21 5.92
N ASP A 94 11.49 -12.62 6.01
CA ASP A 94 12.38 -12.30 7.14
C ASP A 94 12.80 -10.83 7.19
N ARG A 95 12.64 -10.09 6.08
CA ARG A 95 13.04 -8.69 5.96
C ARG A 95 11.95 -7.88 5.24
N PRO A 96 11.82 -6.58 5.54
CA PRO A 96 10.86 -5.70 4.86
C PRO A 96 11.12 -5.56 3.35
N SER A 97 12.36 -5.80 2.90
CA SER A 97 12.71 -5.85 1.47
C SER A 97 11.97 -6.98 0.72
N GLY A 98 11.59 -8.06 1.40
CA GLY A 98 10.75 -9.13 0.86
C GLY A 98 9.37 -8.60 0.47
N PHE A 99 8.75 -7.79 1.33
CA PHE A 99 7.47 -7.13 1.05
C PHE A 99 7.61 -6.19 -0.14
N TRP A 100 8.70 -5.41 -0.22
CA TRP A 100 8.94 -4.53 -1.36
C TRP A 100 9.13 -5.29 -2.67
N ARG A 101 9.82 -6.44 -2.64
CA ARG A 101 10.02 -7.26 -3.84
C ARG A 101 8.69 -7.82 -4.32
N TYR A 102 7.91 -8.43 -3.42
CA TYR A 102 6.60 -8.98 -3.71
C TYR A 102 5.61 -7.92 -4.22
N ALA A 103 5.66 -6.70 -3.66
CA ALA A 103 4.87 -5.54 -4.11
C ALA A 103 5.39 -4.86 -5.39
N GLY A 104 6.50 -5.32 -5.99
CA GLY A 104 7.08 -4.71 -7.19
C GLY A 104 7.62 -3.30 -6.99
N LEU A 105 7.96 -2.97 -5.74
CA LEU A 105 8.59 -1.72 -5.30
C LEU A 105 10.12 -1.81 -5.23
N HIS A 106 10.68 -3.00 -5.41
CA HIS A 106 12.12 -3.19 -5.52
C HIS A 106 12.72 -2.43 -6.72
N VAL A 107 14.04 -2.37 -6.78
CA VAL A 107 14.80 -1.67 -7.81
C VAL A 107 15.75 -2.66 -8.46
N VAL A 108 15.80 -2.69 -9.78
CA VAL A 108 16.73 -3.52 -10.58
C VAL A 108 17.59 -2.55 -11.38
N ASN A 109 18.91 -2.57 -11.18
CA ASN A 109 19.88 -1.69 -11.85
C ASN A 109 19.51 -0.20 -11.77
N GLY A 110 19.14 0.29 -10.58
CA GLY A 110 18.73 1.67 -10.34
C GLY A 110 17.34 2.05 -10.92
N ARG A 111 16.63 1.12 -11.56
CA ARG A 111 15.34 1.37 -12.21
C ARG A 111 14.20 0.55 -11.58
N ALA A 112 12.98 1.08 -11.72
CA ALA A 112 11.77 0.36 -11.36
C ALA A 112 11.61 -0.89 -12.25
N PRO A 113 11.22 -2.05 -11.69
CA PRO A 113 10.99 -3.25 -12.48
C PRO A 113 9.86 -3.02 -13.49
N ARG A 114 10.08 -3.48 -14.72
CA ARG A 114 9.17 -3.34 -15.87
C ARG A 114 8.92 -4.70 -16.48
N ARG A 115 7.69 -4.90 -16.96
CA ARG A 115 7.33 -6.11 -17.73
C ARG A 115 8.13 -6.12 -19.03
N GLN A 116 8.74 -7.25 -19.35
CA GLN A 116 9.45 -7.51 -20.60
C GLN A 116 8.70 -8.61 -21.35
N ARG A 117 8.55 -8.47 -22.67
CA ARG A 117 7.88 -9.48 -23.50
C ARG A 117 8.61 -10.81 -23.37
N GLY A 118 7.87 -11.89 -23.14
CA GLY A 118 8.42 -13.25 -23.00
C GLY A 118 9.06 -13.58 -21.64
N LYS A 119 9.16 -12.65 -20.70
CA LYS A 119 9.72 -12.93 -19.36
C LYS A 119 8.63 -12.99 -18.29
N LYS A 120 8.73 -14.00 -17.42
CA LYS A 120 7.91 -14.08 -16.20
C LYS A 120 8.27 -12.92 -15.26
N ILE A 121 7.26 -12.37 -14.59
CA ILE A 121 7.42 -11.31 -13.61
C ILE A 121 7.76 -11.89 -12.24
N ASP A 122 8.56 -11.17 -11.46
CA ASP A 122 9.00 -11.58 -10.11
C ASP A 122 8.21 -10.89 -8.98
N TRP A 123 7.19 -10.10 -9.32
CA TRP A 123 6.28 -9.46 -8.36
C TRP A 123 4.83 -9.71 -8.74
N ASN A 124 3.93 -9.57 -7.78
CA ASN A 124 2.50 -9.69 -8.03
C ASN A 124 1.91 -8.33 -8.47
N PRO A 125 1.25 -8.23 -9.65
CA PRO A 125 0.67 -6.98 -10.13
C PRO A 125 -0.49 -6.44 -9.28
N LYS A 126 -1.35 -7.32 -8.74
CA LYS A 126 -2.52 -6.91 -7.95
C LYS A 126 -2.09 -6.22 -6.67
N ILE A 127 -1.08 -6.76 -5.99
CA ILE A 127 -0.53 -6.14 -4.78
C ILE A 127 0.23 -4.83 -5.06
N LYS A 128 0.88 -4.74 -6.23
CA LYS A 128 1.51 -3.48 -6.65
C LYS A 128 0.47 -2.38 -6.85
N ASP A 129 -0.66 -2.71 -7.45
CA ASP A 129 -1.80 -1.78 -7.59
C ASP A 129 -2.39 -1.42 -6.22
N LEU A 130 -2.66 -2.42 -5.37
CA LEU A 130 -3.16 -2.21 -4.01
C LEU A 130 -2.26 -1.26 -3.20
N CYS A 131 -0.95 -1.51 -3.19
CA CYS A 131 0.00 -0.72 -2.39
C CYS A 131 0.29 0.65 -3.00
N LEU A 132 0.59 0.71 -4.31
CA LEU A 132 1.07 1.96 -4.92
C LEU A 132 -0.06 2.89 -5.34
N TRP A 133 -1.17 2.33 -5.82
CA TRP A 133 -2.31 3.10 -6.28
C TRP A 133 -3.34 3.27 -5.18
N LYS A 134 -3.97 2.20 -4.72
CA LYS A 134 -5.14 2.31 -3.82
C LYS A 134 -4.73 2.88 -2.45
N LEU A 135 -3.73 2.28 -1.80
CA LEU A 135 -3.22 2.73 -0.51
C LEU A 135 -2.52 4.08 -0.63
N GLY A 136 -1.59 4.22 -1.58
CA GLY A 136 -0.85 5.48 -1.79
C GLY A 136 -1.77 6.67 -2.08
N ARG A 137 -2.81 6.49 -2.89
CA ARG A 137 -3.81 7.52 -3.13
C ARG A 137 -4.66 7.79 -1.90
N SER A 138 -5.01 6.76 -1.12
CA SER A 138 -5.79 6.94 0.10
C SER A 138 -5.09 7.87 1.08
N PHE A 139 -3.79 7.65 1.35
CA PHE A 139 -3.03 8.52 2.26
C PHE A 139 -3.00 9.97 1.82
N LEU A 140 -2.88 10.22 0.52
CA LEU A 140 -2.89 11.58 -0.02
C LEU A 140 -4.28 12.23 0.05
N MET A 141 -5.37 11.48 -0.18
CA MET A 141 -6.74 12.01 -0.11
C MET A 141 -7.16 12.34 1.32
N PHE A 142 -6.71 11.55 2.30
CA PHE A 142 -7.03 11.77 3.71
C PHE A 142 -6.00 12.62 4.45
N HIS A 143 -4.94 13.07 3.77
CA HIS A 143 -3.79 13.75 4.37
C HIS A 143 -3.32 13.03 5.63
N THR A 144 -3.12 11.71 5.53
CA THR A 144 -2.73 10.89 6.68
C THR A 144 -1.45 11.46 7.30
N PRO A 145 -1.47 11.83 8.59
CA PRO A 145 -0.30 12.37 9.28
C PRO A 145 0.91 11.44 9.11
N PHE A 146 2.12 12.00 9.18
CA PHE A 146 3.40 11.29 8.96
C PHE A 146 3.64 10.79 7.51
N TYR A 147 2.75 9.96 6.94
CA TYR A 147 2.97 9.41 5.59
C TYR A 147 2.89 10.46 4.49
N SER A 148 1.95 11.41 4.60
CA SER A 148 1.82 12.51 3.63
C SER A 148 3.05 13.42 3.65
N GLU A 149 3.61 13.70 4.82
CA GLU A 149 4.85 14.49 4.95
C GLU A 149 6.05 13.79 4.30
N ILE A 150 6.15 12.46 4.44
CA ILE A 150 7.19 11.68 3.77
C ILE A 150 7.04 11.80 2.26
N TYR A 151 5.81 11.78 1.75
CA TYR A 151 5.55 11.99 0.33
C TYR A 151 5.96 13.40 -0.12
N GLU A 152 5.63 14.44 0.62
CA GLU A 152 5.97 15.83 0.30
C GLU A 152 7.48 16.06 0.30
N LYS A 153 8.17 15.67 1.37
CA LYS A 153 9.65 15.70 1.46
C LYS A 153 10.28 14.90 0.32
N ALA A 154 9.75 13.71 0.02
CA ALA A 154 10.24 12.89 -1.09
C ALA A 154 10.02 13.57 -2.46
N ARG A 155 8.90 14.26 -2.64
CA ARG A 155 8.58 14.98 -3.87
C ARG A 155 9.56 16.13 -4.09
N GLU A 156 9.87 16.91 -3.07
CA GLU A 156 10.85 18.00 -3.13
C GLU A 156 12.25 17.48 -3.46
N ILE A 157 12.72 16.48 -2.72
CA ILE A 157 14.03 15.85 -2.95
C ILE A 157 14.14 15.30 -4.38
N GLU A 158 13.13 14.59 -4.88
CA GLU A 158 13.16 14.04 -6.24
C GLU A 158 13.03 15.12 -7.31
N THR A 159 12.37 16.24 -7.02
CA THR A 159 12.30 17.40 -7.93
C THR A 159 13.66 18.08 -8.05
N ALA A 160 14.31 18.33 -6.91
CA ALA A 160 15.66 18.90 -6.85
C ALA A 160 16.70 18.00 -7.53
N LYS A 161 16.69 16.69 -7.26
CA LYS A 161 17.58 15.71 -7.92
C LYS A 161 17.47 15.70 -9.44
N LEU A 162 16.28 16.00 -9.97
CA LEU A 162 16.02 16.05 -11.40
C LEU A 162 16.16 17.47 -11.99
N ARG A 163 16.71 18.42 -11.22
CA ARG A 163 16.93 19.81 -11.62
C ARG A 163 15.64 20.53 -12.05
N ASN A 164 14.58 20.39 -11.25
CA ASN A 164 13.28 21.03 -11.45
C ASN A 164 12.67 20.79 -12.85
N PRO A 165 12.41 19.52 -13.21
CA PRO A 165 11.91 19.17 -14.54
C PRO A 165 10.44 19.53 -14.77
N ILE A 166 9.77 20.11 -13.76
CA ILE A 166 8.40 20.62 -13.83
C ILE A 166 8.39 21.97 -14.56
N GLU A 167 9.35 22.84 -14.26
CA GLU A 167 9.53 24.14 -14.91
C GLU A 167 10.12 23.95 -16.30
N ASN A 168 11.26 23.27 -16.39
CA ASN A 168 11.89 22.95 -17.67
C ASN A 168 12.19 21.44 -17.79
N PRO A 169 11.39 20.70 -18.58
CA PRO A 169 11.57 19.26 -18.77
C PRO A 169 12.97 18.84 -19.25
N LYS A 170 13.69 19.71 -19.99
CA LYS A 170 15.02 19.43 -20.54
C LYS A 170 16.08 19.27 -19.45
N ASN A 171 15.85 19.79 -18.25
CA ASN A 171 16.80 19.70 -17.15
C ASN A 171 16.95 18.27 -16.59
N CYS A 172 15.97 17.41 -16.88
CA CYS A 172 15.98 16.03 -16.42
C CYS A 172 17.07 15.22 -17.14
N PRO A 173 17.97 14.52 -16.43
CA PRO A 173 18.97 13.65 -17.05
C PRO A 173 18.37 12.51 -17.91
N LEU A 174 17.09 12.21 -17.71
CA LEU A 174 16.35 11.16 -18.43
C LEU A 174 15.41 11.72 -19.51
N TYR A 175 15.54 12.99 -19.86
CA TYR A 175 14.65 13.67 -20.79
C TYR A 175 14.65 13.01 -22.17
N ASP A 176 15.82 12.74 -22.75
CA ASP A 176 15.93 12.18 -24.10
C ASP A 176 15.33 10.78 -24.19
N GLU A 177 15.68 9.90 -23.24
CA GLU A 177 15.04 8.58 -23.14
C GLU A 177 13.51 8.68 -23.03
N CYS A 178 13.02 9.66 -22.28
CA CYS A 178 11.59 9.85 -22.09
C CYS A 178 10.91 10.34 -23.39
N LEU A 179 11.53 11.29 -24.09
CA LEU A 179 11.02 11.82 -25.34
C LEU A 179 11.01 10.74 -26.43
N GLN A 180 12.07 9.93 -26.53
CA GLN A 180 12.14 8.82 -27.48
C GLN A 180 11.02 7.79 -27.26
N ARG A 181 10.73 7.43 -25.99
CA ARG A 181 9.59 6.53 -25.68
C ARG A 181 8.25 7.14 -26.06
N ARG A 182 8.10 8.47 -25.95
CA ARG A 182 6.88 9.18 -26.35
C ARG A 182 6.73 9.20 -27.86
N LYS A 183 7.81 9.47 -28.61
CA LYS A 183 7.85 9.42 -30.08
C LYS A 183 7.43 8.04 -30.62
N ARG A 184 8.06 6.96 -30.14
CA ARG A 184 7.70 5.58 -30.53
C ARG A 184 6.23 5.24 -30.24
N ARG A 185 5.68 5.73 -29.12
CA ARG A 185 4.27 5.52 -28.76
C ARG A 185 3.32 6.32 -29.65
N ALA A 186 3.70 7.55 -30.00
CA ALA A 186 2.94 8.44 -30.87
C ALA A 186 2.85 7.87 -32.30
N GLU A 187 3.98 7.44 -32.85
CA GLU A 187 4.10 6.77 -34.15
C GLU A 187 3.21 5.52 -34.23
N ARG A 188 3.32 4.60 -33.26
CA ARG A 188 2.49 3.39 -33.19
C ARG A 188 0.98 3.66 -33.12
N LEU A 189 0.56 4.81 -32.60
CA LEU A 189 -0.85 5.16 -32.41
C LEU A 189 -1.36 6.15 -33.46
N GLY A 190 -0.51 6.62 -34.39
CA GLY A 190 -0.86 7.68 -35.34
C GLY A 190 -1.25 9.00 -34.65
N LYS A 191 -0.65 9.33 -33.51
CA LYS A 191 -1.00 10.52 -32.71
C LYS A 191 0.19 11.46 -32.55
N GLN A 192 -0.08 12.74 -32.30
CA GLN A 192 0.96 13.73 -32.02
C GLN A 192 1.77 13.40 -30.74
N VAL A 193 3.04 13.78 -30.74
CA VAL A 193 3.96 13.57 -29.61
C VAL A 193 3.59 14.49 -28.46
N LYS A 194 3.18 13.90 -27.33
CA LYS A 194 2.87 14.64 -26.11
C LYS A 194 4.15 14.94 -25.30
N LYS A 195 4.14 16.07 -24.58
CA LYS A 195 5.21 16.45 -23.63
C LYS A 195 5.46 15.34 -22.58
N PRO A 196 6.71 15.14 -22.11
CA PRO A 196 7.04 14.24 -21.02
C PRO A 196 6.22 14.49 -19.75
N ALA A 197 5.77 13.42 -19.09
CA ALA A 197 4.96 13.51 -17.87
C ALA A 197 5.83 13.62 -16.61
N CYS A 198 6.67 14.65 -16.52
CA CYS A 198 7.63 14.84 -15.43
C CYS A 198 6.94 14.88 -14.05
N LYS A 199 5.83 15.63 -13.93
CA LYS A 199 5.00 15.69 -12.71
C LYS A 199 4.57 14.30 -12.23
N LEU A 200 4.12 13.46 -13.15
CA LEU A 200 3.67 12.10 -12.83
C LEU A 200 4.83 11.18 -12.44
N HIS A 201 6.00 11.34 -13.08
CA HIS A 201 7.20 10.57 -12.71
C HIS A 201 7.66 10.89 -11.28
N ILE A 202 7.71 12.17 -10.91
CA ILE A 202 8.05 12.61 -9.55
C ILE A 202 7.01 12.09 -8.56
N HIS A 203 5.72 12.25 -8.88
CA HIS A 203 4.62 11.73 -8.05
C HIS A 203 4.78 10.23 -7.74
N TYR A 204 5.03 9.38 -8.76
CA TYR A 204 5.22 7.95 -8.53
C TYR A 204 6.52 7.60 -7.79
N ARG A 205 7.59 8.40 -7.92
CA ARG A 205 8.82 8.24 -7.14
C ARG A 205 8.59 8.55 -5.66
N ALA A 206 7.87 9.64 -5.37
CA ALA A 206 7.49 10.03 -4.02
C ALA A 206 6.52 9.02 -3.39
N LEU A 207 5.48 8.60 -4.11
CA LEU A 207 4.56 7.55 -3.67
C LEU A 207 5.30 6.25 -3.32
N ARG A 208 6.28 5.85 -4.14
CA ARG A 208 7.09 4.66 -3.85
C ARG A 208 7.85 4.76 -2.54
N LYS A 209 8.38 5.95 -2.19
CA LYS A 209 9.09 6.17 -0.92
C LYS A 209 8.13 6.09 0.27
N MET A 210 6.99 6.77 0.19
CA MET A 210 5.94 6.73 1.20
C MET A 210 5.42 5.31 1.45
N VAL A 211 5.03 4.61 0.39
CA VAL A 211 4.48 3.24 0.50
C VAL A 211 5.53 2.25 1.00
N LYS A 212 6.80 2.40 0.60
CA LYS A 212 7.88 1.58 1.17
C LYS A 212 8.01 1.77 2.67
N ARG A 213 7.88 3.01 3.16
CA ARG A 213 7.91 3.28 4.60
C ARG A 213 6.75 2.59 5.30
N PHE A 214 5.53 2.76 4.81
CA PHE A 214 4.36 2.09 5.37
C PHE A 214 4.54 0.56 5.43
N LEU A 215 5.07 -0.07 4.37
CA LEU A 215 5.31 -1.52 4.38
C LEU A 215 6.37 -1.97 5.38
N VAL A 216 7.34 -1.11 5.72
CA VAL A 216 8.28 -1.38 6.81
C VAL A 216 7.55 -1.33 8.14
N ASP A 217 6.78 -0.28 8.39
CA ASP A 217 6.04 -0.11 9.65
C ASP A 217 5.04 -1.27 9.86
N LEU A 218 4.31 -1.65 8.80
CA LEU A 218 3.44 -2.84 8.79
C LEU A 218 4.21 -4.12 9.13
N TRP A 219 5.36 -4.34 8.50
CA TRP A 219 6.17 -5.53 8.75
C TRP A 219 6.70 -5.59 10.18
N VAL A 220 7.20 -4.47 10.71
CA VAL A 220 7.73 -4.38 12.08
C VAL A 220 6.64 -4.68 13.09
N VAL A 221 5.49 -4.01 13.01
CA VAL A 221 4.39 -4.21 13.97
C VAL A 221 3.84 -5.62 13.88
N TRP A 222 3.68 -6.15 12.67
CA TRP A 222 3.17 -7.52 12.50
C TRP A 222 4.14 -8.57 13.06
N ARG A 223 5.46 -8.44 12.84
CA ARG A 223 6.45 -9.34 13.45
C ARG A 223 6.39 -9.30 14.97
N LYS A 224 6.29 -8.11 15.57
CA LYS A 224 6.20 -7.93 17.03
C LYS A 224 4.96 -8.59 17.61
N ILE A 225 3.81 -8.42 16.95
CA ILE A 225 2.55 -9.07 17.34
C ILE A 225 2.68 -10.60 17.31
N GLU A 226 3.36 -11.16 16.31
CA GLU A 226 3.60 -12.61 16.22
C GLU A 226 4.78 -13.10 17.07
N GLY A 227 5.46 -12.22 17.81
CA GLY A 227 6.63 -12.58 18.61
C GLY A 227 7.86 -13.00 17.80
N LEU A 228 7.92 -12.63 16.52
CA LEU A 228 9.00 -13.01 15.60
C LEU A 228 10.14 -11.98 15.66
N PRO A 229 11.40 -12.40 15.42
CA PRO A 229 12.55 -11.50 15.55
C PRO A 229 12.46 -10.36 14.52
N VAL A 230 12.68 -9.13 14.98
CA VAL A 230 12.68 -7.95 14.12
C VAL A 230 14.10 -7.64 13.69
N THR A 231 14.46 -7.94 12.44
CA THR A 231 15.69 -7.42 11.85
C THR A 231 15.58 -5.91 11.67
N LYS A 232 16.65 -5.17 11.96
CA LYS A 232 16.68 -3.71 11.72
C LYS A 232 16.49 -3.43 10.22
N PRO A 233 15.71 -2.40 9.84
CA PRO A 233 15.52 -2.00 8.45
C PRO A 233 16.86 -1.86 7.70
N TYR A 234 16.92 -2.33 6.43
CA TYR A 234 18.13 -2.29 5.59
C TYR A 234 18.76 -0.89 5.47
N ALA A 235 17.94 0.17 5.50
CA ALA A 235 18.41 1.56 5.46
C ALA A 235 19.26 1.95 6.69
N ILE A 236 19.08 1.26 7.81
CA ILE A 236 19.81 1.48 9.06
C ILE A 236 21.11 0.66 9.02
N GLU A 237 21.02 -0.64 8.71
CA GLU A 237 22.19 -1.54 8.70
C GLU A 237 23.20 -1.23 7.60
N LYS A 238 22.74 -0.84 6.40
CA LYS A 238 23.61 -0.69 5.21
C LYS A 238 23.77 0.76 4.75
N LEU A 239 22.84 1.67 5.09
CA LEU A 239 22.84 3.06 4.61
C LEU A 239 22.96 4.12 5.72
N LYS A 240 23.09 3.73 7.00
CA LYS A 240 23.31 4.62 8.16
C LYS A 240 22.30 5.79 8.28
N HIS A 241 21.06 5.62 7.86
CA HIS A 241 20.03 6.66 8.03
C HIS A 241 19.47 6.67 9.46
N HIS A 242 19.23 7.87 10.03
CA HIS A 242 18.55 8.04 11.32
C HIS A 242 17.10 7.51 11.26
N GLU A 243 16.70 6.76 12.29
CA GLU A 243 15.36 6.19 12.40
C GLU A 243 14.37 7.27 12.83
N ILE A 244 13.59 7.80 11.88
CA ILE A 244 12.34 8.46 12.25
C ILE A 244 11.36 7.33 12.56
N LYS A 245 11.04 7.10 13.83
CA LYS A 245 10.00 6.15 14.22
C LYS A 245 8.64 6.69 13.79
N SER A 246 7.79 5.80 13.31
CA SER A 246 6.43 6.17 12.92
C SER A 246 5.60 6.29 14.19
N PRO A 247 4.83 7.39 14.39
CA PRO A 247 4.01 7.55 15.59
C PRO A 247 3.00 6.40 15.74
N TYR A 248 2.54 5.84 14.62
CA TYR A 248 1.66 4.67 14.60
C TYR A 248 2.32 3.39 15.09
N VAL A 249 3.64 3.26 14.92
CA VAL A 249 4.39 2.10 15.44
C VAL A 249 4.55 2.25 16.94
N GLU A 250 4.82 3.45 17.44
CA GLU A 250 4.91 3.74 18.86
C GLU A 250 3.56 3.55 19.58
N GLU A 251 2.46 4.00 18.97
CA GLU A 251 1.11 3.79 19.50
C GLU A 251 0.70 2.31 19.50
N ALA A 252 1.06 1.57 18.45
CA ALA A 252 0.87 0.12 18.40
C ALA A 252 1.69 -0.60 19.48
N GLU A 253 2.92 -0.15 19.73
CA GLU A 253 3.78 -0.66 20.81
C GLU A 253 3.19 -0.37 22.19
N ALA A 254 2.72 0.85 22.43
CA ALA A 254 2.08 1.23 23.70
C ALA A 254 0.85 0.35 23.99
N THR A 255 0.03 0.08 22.96
CA THR A 255 -1.16 -0.78 23.07
C THR A 255 -0.80 -2.24 23.38
N LEU A 256 0.34 -2.73 22.89
CA LEU A 256 0.84 -4.08 23.19
C LEU A 256 1.39 -4.19 24.62
N ASN A 257 2.15 -3.19 25.06
CA ASN A 257 2.76 -3.18 26.40
C ASN A 257 1.73 -3.07 27.53
N GLN A 258 0.61 -2.36 27.32
CA GLN A 258 -0.50 -2.31 28.28
C GLN A 258 -1.15 -3.68 28.50
N LYS A 259 -1.21 -4.55 27.47
CA LYS A 259 -1.77 -5.91 27.59
C LYS A 259 -0.83 -6.88 28.30
N THR A 260 0.48 -6.78 28.08
CA THR A 260 1.47 -7.62 28.77
C THR A 260 1.58 -7.24 30.25
N GLY A 261 1.56 -5.95 30.59
CA GLY A 261 1.58 -5.46 31.98
C GLY A 261 0.35 -5.87 32.79
N GLY A 262 -0.85 -5.82 32.19
CA GLY A 262 -2.07 -6.31 32.84
C GLY A 262 -2.08 -7.82 33.08
N SER A 263 -1.40 -8.60 32.24
CA SER A 263 -1.28 -10.05 32.43
C SER A 263 -0.29 -10.45 33.53
N GLU A 264 0.74 -9.64 33.80
CA GLU A 264 1.70 -9.86 34.88
C GLU A 264 1.14 -9.42 36.24
N GLN A 265 0.40 -8.32 36.29
CA GLN A 265 -0.32 -7.89 37.50
C GLN A 265 -1.41 -8.90 37.91
N ALA A 266 -2.20 -9.43 36.96
CA ALA A 266 -3.20 -10.46 37.26
C ALA A 266 -2.60 -11.82 37.68
N LYS A 267 -1.34 -12.11 37.30
CA LYS A 267 -0.60 -13.31 37.75
C LYS A 267 0.02 -13.10 39.14
N ASN A 268 0.49 -11.89 39.46
CA ASN A 268 1.01 -11.56 40.78
C ASN A 268 -0.09 -11.45 41.83
N GLU A 269 -1.26 -10.88 41.52
CA GLU A 269 -2.40 -10.83 42.46
C GLU A 269 -3.01 -12.22 42.76
N LYS A 270 -2.92 -13.17 41.82
CA LYS A 270 -3.33 -14.56 42.07
C LYS A 270 -2.30 -15.36 42.88
N LYS A 271 -1.03 -14.93 42.91
CA LYS A 271 0.02 -15.52 43.75
C LYS A 271 -0.03 -15.00 45.18
N THR A 272 -0.35 -13.72 45.40
CA THR A 272 -0.48 -13.13 46.75
C THR A 272 -1.78 -13.52 47.47
N ARG A 273 -2.83 -13.96 46.76
CA ARG A 273 -4.07 -14.50 47.37
C ARG A 273 -4.03 -16.00 47.68
N LYS A 274 -2.92 -16.69 47.36
CA LYS A 274 -2.72 -18.13 47.60
C LYS A 274 -1.51 -18.42 48.51
N GLY A 275 -0.92 -17.38 49.11
CA GLY A 275 0.13 -17.47 50.13
C GLY A 275 -0.44 -17.14 51.49
#